data_AF-Q08VC8-F1
#
_entry.id   AF-Q08VC8-F1
#
_cell.length_a   1.000
_cell.length_b   1.000
_cell.length_c   1.000
_cell.angle_alpha   90.00
_cell.angle_beta   90.00
_cell.angle_gamma   90.00
#
_symmetry.space_group_name_H-M   'P 1'
#
loop_
_entity.id
_entity.type
_entity.pdbx_description
1 polymer ?
#
loop_
_entity_poly.entity_id
_entity_poly.type
_entity_poly.pdbx_seq_one_letter_code
_entity_poly.pdbx_strand_id
1 'polypeptide(L)'
;MPDDLPPALPTFQPEERVCGNCKLWSPHSVDHRGWVGPCRIYPGRGLFPPSAPICDKFAPKGGVSAPAPVASSRARAVRDVAPVVRRKSDPNELVELGDLNMTREELMEIFREASGEGEAPPLAGKWEGGTIKLIPGKPDVQGRDMPIDSLFHKVVMVRDRLRTLEQKLNAHPKLTDAEKVEMQNYITRVYGSLTSFNHLFREKGDQFVGQKGDE
;
A
#
# COMPACT_ATOMS: atom_id res chain seq x y z
N MET A 1 34.03 35.08 -9.28
CA MET A 1 33.22 34.02 -8.65
C MET A 1 34.22 33.11 -7.96
N PRO A 2 34.31 33.05 -6.62
CA PRO A 2 35.20 32.08 -6.01
C PRO A 2 34.71 30.68 -6.37
N ASP A 3 35.62 29.85 -6.88
CA ASP A 3 35.45 28.41 -7.06
C ASP A 3 35.12 27.77 -5.69
N ASP A 4 33.84 27.62 -5.38
CA ASP A 4 33.37 26.87 -4.21
C ASP A 4 33.48 25.37 -4.51
N LEU A 5 34.73 24.88 -4.57
CA LEU A 5 35.01 23.46 -4.50
C LEU A 5 34.46 22.94 -3.16
N PRO A 6 33.66 21.86 -3.17
CA PRO A 6 33.13 21.32 -1.93
C PRO A 6 34.29 20.91 -1.01
N PRO A 7 34.19 21.16 0.31
CA PRO A 7 35.23 20.80 1.26
C PRO A 7 35.59 19.32 1.14
N ALA A 8 36.85 18.97 1.39
CA ALA A 8 37.25 17.58 1.41
C ALA A 8 36.40 16.78 2.41
N LEU A 9 36.13 15.50 2.09
CA LEU A 9 35.43 14.62 3.02
C LEU A 9 36.26 14.45 4.30
N PRO A 10 35.63 14.55 5.49
CA PRO A 10 36.34 14.33 6.75
C PRO A 10 36.87 12.90 6.82
N THR A 11 38.12 12.77 7.25
CA THR A 11 38.78 11.48 7.54
C THR A 11 38.59 11.14 9.01
N PHE A 12 38.29 9.86 9.28
CA PHE A 12 38.07 9.31 10.62
C PHE A 12 39.08 8.19 10.88
N GLN A 13 39.35 7.90 12.15
CA GLN A 13 40.27 6.79 12.49
C GLN A 13 39.64 5.45 12.09
N PRO A 14 40.41 4.44 11.61
CA PRO A 14 39.86 3.18 11.09
C PRO A 14 38.95 2.41 12.08
N GLU A 15 39.25 2.49 13.37
CA GLU A 15 38.52 1.86 14.48
C GLU A 15 37.24 2.63 14.89
N GLU A 16 37.05 3.84 14.38
CA GLU A 16 35.94 4.71 14.77
C GLU A 16 34.62 4.26 14.15
N ARG A 17 33.63 3.94 15.01
CA ARG A 17 32.30 3.47 14.62
C ARG A 17 31.34 4.61 14.25
N VAL A 18 31.74 5.40 13.26
CA VAL A 18 30.99 6.56 12.74
C VAL A 18 30.51 6.30 11.31
N CYS A 19 29.43 6.95 10.90
CA CYS A 19 28.85 6.72 9.58
C CYS A 19 29.81 7.00 8.41
N GLY A 20 30.79 7.90 8.55
CA GLY A 20 31.84 8.13 7.55
C GLY A 20 32.65 6.86 7.20
N ASN A 21 32.90 6.01 8.21
CA ASN A 21 33.58 4.72 8.07
C ASN A 21 32.64 3.55 7.73
N CYS A 22 31.33 3.78 7.63
CA CYS A 22 30.35 2.75 7.36
C CYS A 22 30.05 2.63 5.86
N LYS A 23 30.06 1.41 5.30
CA LYS A 23 29.76 1.15 3.88
C LYS A 23 28.33 1.50 3.46
N LEU A 24 27.44 1.74 4.44
CA LEU A 24 26.02 1.98 4.23
C LEU A 24 25.66 3.46 4.11
N TRP A 25 26.59 4.36 4.42
CA TRP A 25 26.43 5.80 4.33
C TRP A 25 27.23 6.35 3.15
N SER A 26 26.63 7.28 2.41
CA SER A 26 27.23 7.92 1.24
C SER A 26 27.13 9.44 1.34
N PRO A 27 28.18 10.21 1.04
CA PRO A 27 28.10 11.66 1.01
C PRO A 27 27.13 12.13 -0.09
N HIS A 28 26.31 13.14 0.21
CA HIS A 28 25.29 13.66 -0.70
C HIS A 28 25.42 15.16 -0.94
N SER A 29 25.51 15.96 0.13
CA SER A 29 25.60 17.43 0.05
C SER A 29 26.34 17.99 1.27
N VAL A 30 26.70 19.28 1.21
CA VAL A 30 27.31 20.01 2.33
C VAL A 30 26.29 20.99 2.88
N ASP A 31 26.07 20.97 4.19
CA ASP A 31 25.26 21.95 4.91
C ASP A 31 26.09 22.65 6.00
N HIS A 32 25.45 23.47 6.85
CA HIS A 32 26.12 24.17 7.95
C HIS A 32 26.80 23.24 8.99
N ARG A 33 26.52 21.93 8.95
CA ARG A 33 27.12 20.88 9.78
C ARG A 33 28.24 20.14 9.05
N GLY A 34 28.59 20.57 7.85
CA GLY A 34 29.55 19.92 6.96
C GLY A 34 28.88 18.92 6.02
N TRP A 35 29.62 17.87 5.65
CA TRP A 35 29.08 16.82 4.79
C TRP A 35 27.88 16.12 5.44
N VAL A 36 26.83 15.90 4.67
CA VAL A 36 25.66 15.11 5.07
C VAL A 36 25.29 14.10 4.00
N GLY A 37 24.71 12.98 4.44
CA GLY A 37 24.41 11.85 3.57
C GLY A 37 23.33 10.93 4.14
N PRO A 38 22.64 10.15 3.29
CA PRO A 38 21.64 9.19 3.72
C PRO A 38 22.27 7.85 4.19
N CYS A 39 21.48 7.06 4.92
CA CYS A 39 21.81 5.66 5.26
C CYS A 39 20.97 4.69 4.43
N ARG A 40 21.61 3.70 3.78
CA ARG A 40 20.93 2.69 2.95
C ARG A 40 19.99 1.77 3.73
N ILE A 41 20.23 1.56 5.04
CA ILE A 41 19.34 0.76 5.90
C ILE A 41 18.17 1.57 6.43
N TYR A 42 18.36 2.87 6.64
CA TYR A 42 17.35 3.77 7.21
C TYR A 42 17.07 4.95 6.27
N PRO A 43 16.40 4.72 5.13
CA PRO A 43 16.14 5.79 4.15
C PRO A 43 15.27 6.92 4.71
N GLY A 44 14.43 6.63 5.72
CA GLY A 44 13.58 7.62 6.39
C GLY A 44 14.28 8.53 7.41
N ARG A 45 15.57 8.33 7.70
CA ARG A 45 16.33 9.15 8.69
C ARG A 45 16.77 10.50 8.11
N GLY A 46 16.68 10.69 6.79
CA GLY A 46 17.14 11.91 6.12
C GLY A 46 18.65 12.01 6.00
N LEU A 47 19.15 13.23 5.71
CA LEU A 47 20.57 13.53 5.53
C LEU A 47 21.20 13.93 6.87
N PHE A 48 22.23 13.20 7.28
CA PHE A 48 22.90 13.41 8.56
C PHE A 48 24.43 13.33 8.42
N PRO A 49 25.18 13.93 9.36
CA PRO A 49 26.63 14.06 9.23
C PRO A 49 27.36 12.71 9.36
N PRO A 50 28.54 12.55 8.75
CA PRO A 50 29.33 11.33 8.81
C PRO A 50 29.84 11.01 10.22
N SER A 51 29.89 12.00 11.11
CA SER A 51 30.29 11.85 12.51
C SER A 51 29.21 11.19 13.40
N ALA A 52 28.03 10.85 12.87
CA ALA A 52 26.97 10.21 13.64
C ALA A 52 27.49 8.92 14.32
N PRO A 53 27.60 8.89 15.66
CA PRO A 53 28.25 7.81 16.37
C PRO A 53 27.24 6.71 16.74
N ILE A 54 27.67 5.45 16.66
CA ILE A 54 27.01 4.26 17.20
C ILE A 54 25.70 3.89 16.49
N CYS A 55 25.81 2.88 15.63
CA CYS A 55 24.71 2.21 14.97
C CYS A 55 24.88 0.69 15.14
N ASP A 56 23.84 -0.01 15.57
CA ASP A 56 23.85 -1.48 15.74
C ASP A 56 24.02 -2.23 14.41
N LYS A 57 23.92 -1.52 13.28
CA LYS A 57 24.12 -2.02 11.92
C LYS A 57 25.39 -1.48 11.26
N PHE A 58 26.31 -0.89 12.03
CA PHE A 58 27.58 -0.39 11.51
C PHE A 58 28.35 -1.49 10.78
N ALA A 59 28.83 -1.19 9.57
CA ALA A 59 29.60 -2.10 8.76
C ALA A 59 30.83 -1.38 8.18
N PRO A 60 32.06 -1.68 8.64
CA PRO A 60 33.26 -0.93 8.27
C PRO A 60 33.55 -1.01 6.77
N LYS A 61 33.96 0.11 6.17
CA LYS A 61 34.49 0.16 4.79
C LYS A 61 35.83 -0.59 4.76
N GLY A 62 35.97 -1.56 3.85
CA GLY A 62 37.22 -2.31 3.67
C GLY A 62 37.40 -3.54 4.58
N GLY A 63 36.44 -3.86 5.46
CA GLY A 63 36.46 -5.10 6.22
C GLY A 63 35.93 -6.28 5.40
N VAL A 64 36.81 -7.22 5.03
CA VAL A 64 36.37 -8.57 4.64
C VAL A 64 35.74 -9.18 5.88
N SER A 65 34.40 -9.31 5.90
CA SER A 65 33.74 -10.13 6.90
C SER A 65 34.22 -11.56 6.68
N ALA A 66 35.11 -12.06 7.52
CA ALA A 66 35.39 -13.49 7.59
C ALA A 66 34.02 -14.20 7.76
N PRO A 67 33.67 -15.19 6.92
CA PRO A 67 32.50 -15.98 7.19
C PRO A 67 32.71 -16.62 8.56
N ALA A 68 31.75 -16.43 9.47
CA ALA A 68 31.74 -17.15 10.73
C ALA A 68 31.94 -18.65 10.43
N PRO A 69 32.72 -19.40 11.24
CA PRO A 69 32.87 -20.82 11.03
C PRO A 69 31.47 -21.42 10.98
N VAL A 70 31.15 -22.05 9.85
CA VAL A 70 29.89 -22.74 9.64
C VAL A 70 29.92 -23.90 10.63
N ALA A 71 29.38 -23.68 11.82
CA ALA A 71 28.99 -24.77 12.70
C ALA A 71 28.13 -25.68 11.83
N SER A 72 28.56 -26.94 11.68
CA SER A 72 27.86 -27.97 10.93
C SER A 72 26.40 -27.96 11.38
N SER A 73 25.55 -27.30 10.58
CA SER A 73 24.14 -27.54 10.68
C SER A 73 24.00 -28.96 10.16
N ARG A 74 23.67 -29.89 11.07
CA ARG A 74 22.94 -31.10 10.68
C ARG A 74 21.97 -30.65 9.61
N ALA A 75 22.08 -31.22 8.40
CA ALA A 75 21.36 -30.79 7.21
C ALA A 75 19.99 -30.27 7.63
N ARG A 76 19.87 -28.94 7.72
CA ARG A 76 18.63 -28.33 8.12
C ARG A 76 17.77 -28.57 6.91
N ALA A 77 16.91 -29.58 6.99
CA ALA A 77 15.85 -29.79 6.04
C ALA A 77 15.34 -28.40 5.67
N VAL A 78 15.42 -28.06 4.39
CA VAL A 78 14.86 -26.81 3.87
C VAL A 78 13.47 -26.80 4.47
N ARG A 79 13.24 -25.92 5.46
CA ARG A 79 11.87 -25.63 5.81
C ARG A 79 11.38 -24.98 4.54
N ASP A 80 10.62 -25.75 3.77
CA ASP A 80 9.60 -25.18 2.93
C ASP A 80 9.12 -23.95 3.69
N VAL A 81 9.19 -22.79 3.04
CA VAL A 81 8.29 -21.72 3.42
C VAL A 81 6.93 -22.24 2.98
N ALA A 82 6.42 -23.22 3.74
CA ALA A 82 5.04 -23.59 3.70
C ALA A 82 4.31 -22.25 3.88
N PRO A 83 3.30 -21.98 3.05
CA PRO A 83 2.45 -20.83 3.30
C PRO A 83 2.10 -20.90 4.78
N VAL A 84 2.12 -19.76 5.47
CA VAL A 84 1.48 -19.68 6.78
C VAL A 84 0.06 -20.12 6.52
N VAL A 85 -0.23 -21.39 6.80
CA VAL A 85 -1.58 -21.90 6.86
C VAL A 85 -2.11 -21.16 8.07
N ARG A 86 -2.72 -19.99 7.82
CA ARG A 86 -3.68 -19.44 8.75
C ARG A 86 -4.55 -20.64 9.08
N ARG A 87 -4.51 -21.09 10.34
CA ARG A 87 -5.52 -22.03 10.82
C ARG A 87 -6.83 -21.45 10.30
N LYS A 88 -7.55 -22.21 9.47
CA LYS A 88 -8.96 -21.91 9.25
C LYS A 88 -9.55 -22.01 10.65
N SER A 89 -9.75 -20.85 11.28
CA SER A 89 -10.47 -20.76 12.54
C SER A 89 -11.86 -21.33 12.29
N ASP A 90 -12.39 -22.06 13.24
CA ASP A 90 -13.61 -22.82 13.04
C ASP A 90 -14.82 -21.88 12.93
N PRO A 91 -15.62 -22.03 11.84
CA PRO A 91 -17.06 -21.80 11.71
C PRO A 91 -17.90 -21.43 12.92
N ASN A 92 -17.69 -22.23 13.94
CA ASN A 92 -18.61 -22.36 15.06
C ASN A 92 -17.89 -22.11 16.38
N GLU A 93 -16.67 -21.57 16.34
CA GLU A 93 -15.96 -21.17 17.53
C GLU A 93 -16.73 -20.02 18.19
N LEU A 94 -17.32 -20.31 19.34
CA LEU A 94 -18.03 -19.33 20.16
C LEU A 94 -16.99 -18.39 20.76
N VAL A 95 -17.14 -17.09 20.51
CA VAL A 95 -16.22 -16.08 21.07
C VAL A 95 -16.95 -15.38 22.21
N GLU A 96 -16.50 -15.60 23.45
CA GLU A 96 -17.06 -14.91 24.62
C GLU A 96 -16.64 -13.43 24.64
N LEU A 97 -17.53 -12.56 24.16
CA LEU A 97 -17.47 -11.11 24.37
C LEU A 97 -18.57 -10.70 25.38
N GLY A 98 -18.31 -10.89 26.67
CA GLY A 98 -19.28 -10.52 27.72
C GLY A 98 -20.59 -11.30 27.65
N ASP A 99 -21.73 -10.63 27.80
CA ASP A 99 -23.08 -11.24 27.92
C ASP A 99 -23.69 -11.69 26.58
N LEU A 100 -22.90 -11.70 25.50
CA LEU A 100 -23.33 -12.12 24.16
C LEU A 100 -22.48 -13.29 23.68
N ASN A 101 -23.09 -14.47 23.69
CA ASN A 101 -22.53 -15.67 23.05
C ASN A 101 -22.86 -15.64 21.56
N MET A 102 -21.93 -15.16 20.74
CA MET A 102 -22.06 -15.18 19.28
C MET A 102 -20.90 -15.97 18.65
N THR A 103 -21.18 -16.58 17.51
CA THR A 103 -20.15 -17.27 16.74
C THR A 103 -19.15 -16.27 16.18
N ARG A 104 -17.92 -16.74 15.94
CA ARG A 104 -16.88 -15.93 15.31
C ARG A 104 -17.30 -15.40 13.94
N GLU A 105 -18.17 -16.11 13.24
CA GLU A 105 -18.68 -15.72 11.91
C GLU A 105 -19.60 -14.53 12.03
N GLU A 106 -20.56 -14.60 12.94
CA GLU A 106 -21.49 -13.51 13.24
C GLU A 106 -20.71 -12.27 13.71
N LEU A 107 -19.71 -12.44 14.57
CA LEU A 107 -18.85 -11.33 15.01
C LEU A 107 -18.05 -10.73 13.84
N MET A 108 -17.51 -11.56 12.95
CA MET A 108 -16.77 -11.13 11.76
C MET A 108 -17.66 -10.53 10.69
N GLU A 109 -18.93 -10.92 10.63
CA GLU A 109 -19.95 -10.36 9.75
C GLU A 109 -20.35 -8.97 10.25
N ILE A 110 -20.60 -8.81 11.55
CA ILE A 110 -20.82 -7.50 12.18
C ILE A 110 -19.59 -6.59 11.98
N PHE A 111 -18.36 -7.09 12.13
CA PHE A 111 -17.16 -6.30 11.87
C PHE A 111 -17.00 -5.91 10.40
N ARG A 112 -17.33 -6.81 9.46
CA ARG A 112 -17.29 -6.54 8.02
C ARG A 112 -18.34 -5.52 7.62
N GLU A 113 -19.56 -5.66 8.14
CA GLU A 113 -20.66 -4.72 7.97
C GLU A 113 -20.32 -3.35 8.57
N ALA A 114 -19.77 -3.32 9.79
CA ALA A 114 -19.32 -2.09 10.46
C ALA A 114 -18.09 -1.44 9.80
N SER A 115 -17.24 -2.23 9.14
CA SER A 115 -16.09 -1.73 8.36
C SER A 115 -16.48 -1.26 6.96
N GLY A 116 -17.74 -1.45 6.54
CA GLY A 116 -18.19 -1.20 5.17
C GLY A 116 -17.62 -2.19 4.14
N GLU A 117 -16.96 -3.27 4.59
CA GLU A 117 -16.47 -4.37 3.79
C GLU A 117 -17.59 -5.42 3.63
N GLY A 118 -18.71 -5.01 3.04
CA GLY A 118 -19.73 -5.96 2.60
C GLY A 118 -19.15 -6.98 1.62
N GLU A 119 -19.84 -8.11 1.46
CA GLU A 119 -19.48 -9.09 0.43
C GLU A 119 -19.34 -8.38 -0.93
N ALA A 120 -18.20 -8.60 -1.61
CA ALA A 120 -17.92 -7.94 -2.87
C ALA A 120 -19.05 -8.26 -3.86
N PRO A 121 -19.60 -7.25 -4.57
CA PRO A 121 -20.68 -7.49 -5.51
C PRO A 121 -20.33 -8.58 -6.50
N PRO A 122 -21.27 -9.47 -6.83
CA PRO A 122 -21.03 -10.50 -7.82
C PRO A 122 -21.01 -9.92 -9.23
N LEU A 123 -20.09 -10.43 -10.06
CA LEU A 123 -20.05 -10.16 -11.49
C LEU A 123 -21.29 -10.77 -12.15
N ALA A 124 -21.86 -10.10 -13.14
CA ALA A 124 -22.97 -10.65 -13.91
C ALA A 124 -22.51 -11.92 -14.67
N GLY A 125 -23.27 -13.02 -14.54
CA GLY A 125 -22.87 -14.34 -15.02
C GLY A 125 -22.45 -14.42 -16.49
N LYS A 126 -23.00 -13.55 -17.36
CA LYS A 126 -22.62 -13.45 -18.78
C LYS A 126 -21.15 -13.05 -19.03
N TRP A 127 -20.47 -12.54 -18.00
CA TRP A 127 -19.08 -12.10 -18.06
C TRP A 127 -18.11 -13.03 -17.31
N GLU A 128 -18.59 -14.04 -16.59
CA GLU A 128 -17.73 -14.92 -15.81
C GLU A 128 -16.69 -15.64 -16.68
N GLY A 129 -15.42 -15.65 -16.24
CA GLY A 129 -14.30 -16.21 -17.00
C GLY A 129 -13.94 -15.41 -18.27
N GLY A 130 -14.54 -14.24 -18.47
CA GLY A 130 -14.31 -13.38 -19.63
C GLY A 130 -12.92 -12.71 -19.61
N THR A 131 -12.53 -12.21 -20.79
CA THR A 131 -11.29 -11.43 -20.96
C THR A 131 -11.60 -10.14 -21.68
N ILE A 132 -11.04 -9.05 -21.20
CA ILE A 132 -11.08 -7.73 -21.83
C ILE A 132 -9.87 -7.60 -22.73
N LYS A 133 -10.09 -7.21 -23.98
CA LYS A 133 -9.04 -6.92 -24.95
C LYS A 133 -9.02 -5.42 -25.25
N LEU A 134 -7.91 -4.78 -24.93
CA LEU A 134 -7.65 -3.38 -25.28
C LEU A 134 -6.99 -3.36 -26.66
N ILE A 135 -7.78 -2.99 -27.67
CA ILE A 135 -7.34 -2.92 -29.07
C ILE A 135 -6.85 -1.49 -29.34
N PRO A 136 -5.56 -1.27 -29.65
CA PRO A 136 -5.04 0.04 -29.96
C PRO A 136 -5.59 0.54 -31.29
N GLY A 137 -5.90 1.83 -31.38
CA GLY A 137 -6.33 2.45 -32.65
C GLY A 137 -5.22 2.57 -33.70
N LYS A 138 -3.97 2.24 -33.33
CA LYS A 138 -2.81 2.24 -34.24
C LYS A 138 -2.34 0.79 -34.43
N PRO A 139 -2.06 0.36 -35.67
CA PRO A 139 -1.70 -1.03 -35.98
C PRO A 139 -0.34 -1.46 -35.40
N ASP A 140 0.55 -0.50 -35.11
CA ASP A 140 1.91 -0.78 -34.65
C ASP A 140 2.01 -1.05 -33.14
N VAL A 141 0.90 -0.92 -32.41
CA VAL A 141 0.85 -1.10 -30.95
C VAL A 141 0.20 -2.42 -30.63
N GLN A 142 0.87 -3.24 -29.81
CA GLN A 142 0.31 -4.48 -29.33
C GLN A 142 -0.83 -4.21 -28.33
N GLY A 143 -1.96 -4.88 -28.55
CA GLY A 143 -3.09 -4.84 -27.63
C GLY A 143 -2.75 -5.43 -26.27
N ARG A 144 -3.59 -5.09 -25.29
CA ARG A 144 -3.44 -5.59 -23.92
C ARG A 144 -4.67 -6.36 -23.49
N ASP A 145 -4.45 -7.58 -23.05
CA ASP A 145 -5.51 -8.41 -22.52
C ASP A 145 -5.50 -8.37 -20.98
N MET A 146 -6.68 -8.42 -20.37
CA MET A 146 -6.81 -8.57 -18.92
C MET A 146 -8.07 -9.36 -18.55
N PRO A 147 -8.05 -10.16 -17.47
CA PRO A 147 -9.25 -10.81 -16.97
C PRO A 147 -10.32 -9.78 -16.61
N ILE A 148 -11.58 -10.05 -16.96
CA ILE A 148 -12.70 -9.14 -16.65
C ILE A 148 -12.91 -9.00 -15.14
N ASP A 149 -12.68 -10.07 -14.38
CA ASP A 149 -12.70 -10.07 -12.91
C ASP A 149 -11.72 -9.04 -12.34
N SER A 150 -10.55 -8.88 -12.96
CA SER A 150 -9.56 -7.90 -12.54
C SER A 150 -9.99 -6.45 -12.81
N LEU A 151 -10.75 -6.20 -13.88
CA LEU A 151 -11.33 -4.88 -14.11
C LEU A 151 -12.47 -4.64 -13.12
N PHE A 152 -13.37 -5.61 -12.99
CA PHE A 152 -14.55 -5.49 -12.15
C PHE A 152 -14.18 -5.27 -10.68
N HIS A 153 -13.19 -6.00 -10.17
CA HIS A 153 -12.64 -5.77 -8.83
C HIS A 153 -12.13 -4.33 -8.65
N LYS A 154 -11.49 -3.74 -9.67
CA LYS A 154 -11.07 -2.33 -9.62
C LYS A 154 -12.25 -1.37 -9.62
N VAL A 155 -13.29 -1.65 -10.40
CA VAL A 155 -14.53 -0.85 -10.42
C VAL A 155 -15.21 -0.87 -9.05
N VAL A 156 -15.32 -2.05 -8.43
CA VAL A 156 -15.83 -2.22 -7.05
C VAL A 156 -14.97 -1.44 -6.05
N MET A 157 -13.64 -1.56 -6.11
CA MET A 157 -12.75 -0.79 -5.23
C MET A 157 -12.94 0.73 -5.35
N VAL A 158 -13.18 1.25 -6.56
CA VAL A 158 -13.45 2.68 -6.76
C VAL A 158 -14.78 3.07 -6.13
N ARG A 159 -15.83 2.27 -6.31
CA ARG A 159 -17.15 2.47 -5.69
C ARG A 159 -17.04 2.60 -4.17
N ASP A 160 -16.32 1.66 -3.55
CA ASP A 160 -16.23 1.58 -2.09
C ASP A 160 -15.42 2.77 -1.54
N ARG A 161 -14.34 3.17 -2.24
CA ARG A 161 -13.58 4.39 -1.90
C ARG A 161 -14.41 5.66 -2.01
N LEU A 162 -15.25 5.78 -3.04
CA LEU A 162 -16.17 6.92 -3.18
C LEU A 162 -17.20 6.96 -2.06
N ARG A 163 -17.75 5.80 -1.66
CA ARG A 163 -18.68 5.70 -0.52
C ARG A 163 -18.01 6.14 0.78
N THR A 164 -16.79 5.67 1.05
CA THR A 164 -16.02 6.11 2.23
C THR A 164 -15.70 7.61 2.18
N LEU A 165 -15.40 8.15 0.99
CA LEU A 165 -15.14 9.58 0.82
C LEU A 165 -16.38 10.40 1.16
N GLU A 166 -17.55 10.00 0.67
CA GLU A 166 -18.84 10.64 0.97
C GLU A 166 -19.16 10.63 2.47
N GLN A 167 -18.98 9.48 3.13
CA GLN A 167 -19.15 9.37 4.59
C GLN A 167 -18.22 10.32 5.35
N LYS A 168 -16.94 10.38 4.96
CA LYS A 168 -15.95 11.28 5.59
C LYS A 168 -16.30 12.76 5.38
N LEU A 169 -16.80 13.11 4.19
CA LEU A 169 -17.25 14.46 3.87
C LEU A 169 -18.43 14.87 4.76
N ASN A 170 -19.42 13.98 4.92
CA ASN A 170 -20.59 14.23 5.75
C ASN A 170 -20.20 14.45 7.22
N ALA A 171 -19.29 13.63 7.73
CA ALA A 171 -18.77 13.71 9.10
C ALA A 171 -17.72 14.83 9.31
N HIS A 172 -17.33 15.58 8.28
CA HIS A 172 -16.26 16.55 8.39
C HIS A 172 -16.69 17.76 9.25
N PRO A 173 -15.96 18.09 10.34
CA PRO A 173 -16.41 19.08 11.33
C PRO A 173 -16.14 20.54 10.91
N LYS A 174 -15.28 20.77 9.92
CA LYS A 174 -14.84 22.13 9.52
C LYS A 174 -15.44 22.63 8.21
N LEU A 175 -16.16 21.78 7.48
CA LEU A 175 -16.77 22.19 6.21
C LEU A 175 -18.14 22.79 6.49
N THR A 176 -18.43 23.89 5.81
CA THR A 176 -19.76 24.51 5.82
C THR A 176 -20.76 23.63 5.08
N ASP A 177 -22.05 23.79 5.36
CA ASP A 177 -23.11 23.02 4.69
C ASP A 177 -23.11 23.25 3.17
N ALA A 178 -22.80 24.48 2.72
CA ALA A 178 -22.71 24.82 1.30
C ALA A 178 -21.56 24.05 0.60
N GLU A 179 -20.38 24.00 1.21
CA GLU A 179 -19.23 23.25 0.66
C GLU A 179 -19.49 21.74 0.66
N LYS A 180 -20.15 21.22 1.71
CA LYS A 180 -20.55 19.80 1.75
C LYS A 180 -21.48 19.46 0.59
N VAL A 181 -22.50 20.29 0.35
CA VAL A 181 -23.44 20.10 -0.77
C VAL A 181 -22.73 20.17 -2.13
N GLU A 182 -21.80 21.12 -2.32
CA GLU A 182 -21.01 21.21 -3.55
C GLU A 182 -20.20 19.93 -3.82
N MET A 183 -19.51 19.43 -2.79
CA MET A 183 -18.71 18.21 -2.90
C MET A 183 -19.59 16.96 -3.08
N GLN A 184 -20.74 16.86 -2.41
CA GLN A 184 -21.72 15.78 -2.62
C GLN A 184 -22.25 15.78 -4.06
N ASN A 185 -22.56 16.95 -4.61
CA ASN A 185 -22.97 17.09 -6.02
C ASN A 185 -21.86 16.67 -6.98
N TYR A 186 -20.59 16.94 -6.65
CA TYR A 186 -19.46 16.46 -7.44
C TYR A 186 -19.34 14.93 -7.37
N ILE A 187 -19.42 14.34 -6.18
CA ILE A 187 -19.41 12.87 -5.98
C ILE A 187 -20.56 12.22 -6.76
N THR A 188 -21.74 12.82 -6.76
CA THR A 188 -22.92 12.34 -7.51
C THR A 188 -22.67 12.33 -9.03
N ARG A 189 -22.00 13.35 -9.57
CA ARG A 189 -21.58 13.39 -10.98
C ARG A 189 -20.53 12.32 -11.30
N VAL A 190 -19.60 12.06 -10.38
CA VAL A 190 -18.64 10.95 -10.51
C VAL A 190 -19.38 9.61 -10.57
N TYR A 191 -20.36 9.38 -9.69
CA TYR A 191 -21.21 8.19 -9.77
C TYR A 191 -21.95 8.08 -11.10
N GLY A 192 -22.45 9.20 -11.65
CA GLY A 192 -23.03 9.26 -12.99
C GLY A 192 -22.09 8.77 -14.08
N SER A 193 -20.83 9.20 -14.07
CA SER A 193 -19.82 8.77 -15.05
C SER A 193 -19.47 7.28 -14.98
N LEU A 194 -19.69 6.64 -13.83
CA LEU A 194 -19.41 5.22 -13.61
C LEU A 194 -20.58 4.31 -14.00
N THR A 195 -21.76 4.86 -14.30
CA THR A 195 -22.96 4.10 -14.69
C THR A 195 -22.74 3.24 -15.93
N SER A 196 -21.77 3.59 -16.80
CA SER A 196 -21.37 2.76 -17.96
C SER A 196 -20.93 1.35 -17.57
N PHE A 197 -20.45 1.16 -16.34
CA PHE A 197 -20.04 -0.16 -15.82
C PHE A 197 -21.19 -0.96 -15.21
N ASN A 198 -22.43 -0.43 -15.15
CA ASN A 198 -23.56 -1.12 -14.52
C ASN A 198 -23.87 -2.49 -15.14
N HIS A 199 -23.51 -2.70 -16.41
CA HIS A 199 -23.66 -4.00 -17.09
C HIS A 199 -22.77 -5.12 -16.54
N LEU A 200 -21.77 -4.79 -15.73
CA LEU A 200 -20.89 -5.75 -15.07
C LEU A 200 -21.50 -6.30 -13.77
N PHE A 201 -22.45 -5.60 -13.15
CA PHE A 201 -23.06 -6.01 -11.88
C PHE A 201 -24.20 -7.00 -12.11
N ARG A 202 -24.25 -8.06 -11.31
CA ARG A 202 -25.37 -9.01 -11.30
C ARG A 202 -26.62 -8.39 -10.70
N GLU A 203 -26.48 -7.76 -9.54
CA GLU A 203 -27.58 -7.18 -8.77
C GLU A 203 -27.78 -5.71 -9.11
N LYS A 204 -29.03 -5.24 -9.16
CA LYS A 204 -29.33 -3.82 -9.39
C LYS A 204 -28.97 -2.93 -8.20
N GLY A 205 -29.01 -3.46 -6.98
CA GLY A 205 -28.67 -2.70 -5.76
C GLY A 205 -27.20 -2.29 -5.68
N ASP A 206 -26.32 -3.01 -6.40
CA ASP A 206 -24.88 -2.74 -6.43
C ASP A 206 -24.45 -1.76 -7.51
N GLN A 207 -25.36 -1.43 -8.43
CA GLN A 207 -25.11 -0.55 -9.56
C GLN A 207 -24.87 0.89 -9.11
N PHE A 208 -24.11 1.61 -9.92
CA PHE A 208 -23.93 3.04 -9.75
C PHE A 208 -25.24 3.77 -10.08
N VAL A 209 -25.59 4.72 -9.23
CA VAL A 209 -26.72 5.63 -9.42
C VAL A 209 -26.15 7.05 -9.43
N GLY A 210 -26.30 7.75 -10.54
CA GLY A 210 -25.95 9.17 -10.65
C GLY A 210 -27.17 10.04 -10.93
N GLN A 211 -26.93 11.33 -11.14
CA GLN A 211 -27.94 12.20 -11.73
C GLN A 211 -28.31 11.64 -13.10
N LYS A 212 -29.60 11.31 -13.30
CA LYS A 212 -30.14 11.07 -14.64
C LYS A 212 -29.90 12.35 -15.42
N GLY A 213 -29.22 12.25 -16.56
CA GLY A 213 -29.20 13.36 -17.51
C GLY A 213 -30.64 13.58 -17.96
N ASP A 214 -31.22 14.72 -17.62
CA ASP A 214 -32.34 15.27 -18.36
C ASP A 214 -31.77 15.74 -19.71
N GLU A 215 -31.78 14.85 -20.69
CA GLU A 215 -31.64 15.18 -22.11
C GLU A 215 -32.72 14.44 -22.90
#